data_AF-A0A7S2J0S5-F1
#
_entry.id   AF-A0A7S2J0S5-F1
#
_cell.length_a   1.000
_cell.length_b   1.000
_cell.length_c   1.000
_cell.angle_alpha   90.00
_cell.angle_beta   90.00
_cell.angle_gamma   90.00
#
_symmetry.space_group_name_H-M   'P 1'
#
loop_
_entity.id
_entity.type
_entity.pdbx_description
1 polymer ?
#
loop_
_entity_poly.entity_id
_entity_poly.type
_entity_poly.pdbx_seq_one_letter_code
_entity_poly.pdbx_strand_id
1 'polypeptide(L)'
;RTRSVRSPARFGGAACGPLADMQACEGAGGACQQQCVPALGLGVVSRLVASRESGLRSPRDLAVTPMPGRHLGNFSSGRHFHTDGPEIWVANGASHSITIVTGANKSDPIAASRFDRGWYHYMMNVTSLSFNSVAESGRDPEKDTFGFFATCQDNNNTYNGLKDPNFFMGPSLYSSAPEYKNLVRHDGGPCGLGDECFFLHADMLHESPSCPGIVHDPETKTAYGTVYWALDGVAGHLVRYDFQQPHGPGLMDHSIAAVRRYPE
;
A
#
# COMPACT_ATOMS: atom_id res chain seq x y z
N ARG A 1 -28.36 -0.28 -11.34
CA ARG A 1 -27.59 0.86 -11.92
C ARG A 1 -27.25 1.84 -10.80
N THR A 2 -26.08 2.48 -10.82
CA THR A 2 -25.67 3.46 -9.80
C THR A 2 -25.45 4.84 -10.42
N ARG A 3 -25.52 5.89 -9.59
CA ARG A 3 -25.25 7.28 -9.96
C ARG A 3 -24.53 8.00 -8.83
N SER A 4 -23.79 9.06 -9.15
CA SER A 4 -23.05 9.88 -8.17
C SER A 4 -23.73 11.23 -7.94
N VAL A 5 -23.66 11.74 -6.71
CA VAL A 5 -24.10 13.10 -6.38
C VAL A 5 -22.99 14.08 -6.76
N ARG A 6 -23.26 14.97 -7.71
CA ARG A 6 -22.32 16.05 -8.08
C ARG A 6 -22.32 17.21 -7.09
N SER A 7 -23.43 17.46 -6.40
CA SER A 7 -23.54 18.52 -5.40
C SER A 7 -24.49 18.10 -4.28
N PRO A 8 -23.99 17.90 -3.04
CA PRO A 8 -24.82 17.47 -1.92
C PRO A 8 -25.64 18.63 -1.36
N ALA A 9 -26.78 18.30 -0.76
CA ALA A 9 -27.62 19.29 -0.07
C ALA A 9 -26.88 19.92 1.12
N ARG A 10 -27.04 21.24 1.31
CA ARG A 10 -26.49 22.01 2.44
C ARG A 10 -27.59 22.91 3.02
N PHE A 11 -27.45 23.32 4.28
CA PHE A 11 -28.31 24.32 4.95
C PHE A 11 -29.82 24.01 4.94
N GLY A 12 -30.20 22.76 5.25
CA GLY A 12 -31.61 22.35 5.26
C GLY A 12 -32.22 22.16 3.87
N GLY A 13 -31.40 22.15 2.81
CA GLY A 13 -31.82 21.77 1.47
C GLY A 13 -32.34 20.33 1.39
N ALA A 14 -33.17 20.05 0.39
CA ALA A 14 -33.82 18.75 0.22
C ALA A 14 -32.80 17.62 0.01
N ALA A 15 -33.03 16.48 0.66
CA ALA A 15 -32.16 15.32 0.55
C ALA A 15 -32.09 14.80 -0.90
N CYS A 16 -30.89 14.36 -1.34
CA CYS A 16 -30.74 13.70 -2.62
C CYS A 16 -31.51 12.36 -2.63
N GLY A 17 -32.10 12.03 -3.78
CA GLY A 17 -32.76 10.74 -3.98
C GLY A 17 -31.79 9.55 -3.95
N PRO A 18 -32.31 8.31 -4.00
CA PRO A 18 -31.51 7.10 -3.94
C PRO A 18 -30.48 7.02 -5.08
N LEU A 19 -29.25 6.64 -4.73
CA LEU A 19 -28.10 6.58 -5.65
C LEU A 19 -27.96 5.23 -6.37
N ALA A 20 -28.74 4.25 -5.96
CA ALA A 20 -28.82 2.95 -6.58
C ALA A 20 -30.27 2.68 -7.00
N ASP A 21 -30.40 2.09 -8.17
CA ASP A 21 -31.67 1.62 -8.70
C ASP A 21 -31.54 0.13 -9.09
N MET A 22 -32.52 -0.66 -8.71
CA MET A 22 -32.55 -2.12 -8.90
C MET A 22 -33.78 -2.47 -9.73
N GLN A 23 -33.54 -3.17 -10.84
CA GLN A 23 -34.60 -3.64 -11.73
C GLN A 23 -34.36 -5.12 -12.05
N ALA A 24 -35.45 -5.88 -12.22
CA ALA A 24 -35.37 -7.26 -12.67
C ALA A 24 -34.76 -7.31 -14.08
N CYS A 25 -33.74 -8.16 -14.25
CA CYS A 25 -33.15 -8.44 -15.56
C CYS A 25 -34.04 -9.42 -16.33
N GLU A 26 -35.21 -8.96 -16.80
CA GLU A 26 -36.03 -9.74 -17.73
C GLU A 26 -35.65 -9.39 -19.17
N GLY A 27 -35.24 -10.39 -19.95
CA GLY A 27 -35.00 -10.26 -21.41
C GLY A 27 -33.62 -9.73 -21.84
N ALA A 28 -32.62 -9.64 -20.96
CA ALA A 28 -31.26 -9.25 -21.35
C ALA A 28 -30.47 -10.43 -21.93
N GLY A 29 -30.56 -10.63 -23.24
CA GLY A 29 -29.75 -11.61 -23.97
C GLY A 29 -28.25 -11.40 -23.74
N GLY A 30 -27.55 -12.48 -23.38
CA GLY A 30 -26.09 -12.67 -23.43
C GLY A 30 -25.21 -11.77 -22.54
N ALA A 31 -25.36 -10.45 -22.62
CA ALA A 31 -24.43 -9.47 -22.05
C ALA A 31 -24.53 -9.36 -20.51
N CYS A 32 -25.72 -9.55 -19.92
CA CYS A 32 -25.87 -9.50 -18.45
C CYS A 32 -25.33 -10.76 -17.75
N GLN A 33 -25.32 -11.92 -18.39
CA GLN A 33 -24.80 -13.14 -17.78
C GLN A 33 -23.27 -13.11 -17.57
N GLN A 34 -22.53 -12.36 -18.40
CA GLN A 34 -21.07 -12.23 -18.25
C GLN A 34 -20.63 -11.12 -17.28
N GLN A 35 -21.54 -10.27 -16.80
CA GLN A 35 -21.20 -9.10 -15.95
C GLN A 35 -21.68 -9.20 -14.50
N CYS A 36 -22.42 -10.25 -14.14
CA CYS A 36 -22.84 -10.47 -12.76
C CYS A 36 -21.88 -11.43 -12.05
N VAL A 37 -20.86 -10.89 -11.40
CA VAL A 37 -20.13 -11.62 -10.35
C VAL A 37 -20.98 -11.51 -9.08
N PRO A 38 -21.34 -12.61 -8.40
CA PRO A 38 -22.05 -12.52 -7.12
C PRO A 38 -21.29 -11.59 -6.17
N ALA A 39 -21.96 -10.55 -5.66
CA ALA A 39 -21.42 -9.68 -4.64
C ALA A 39 -21.38 -10.46 -3.32
N LEU A 40 -20.32 -11.26 -3.15
CA LEU A 40 -20.17 -12.30 -2.13
C LEU A 40 -21.21 -13.43 -2.33
N GLY A 41 -20.85 -14.68 -2.03
CA GLY A 41 -21.68 -15.85 -2.33
C GLY A 41 -23.03 -15.90 -1.61
N LEU A 42 -23.76 -17.02 -1.73
CA LEU A 42 -25.07 -17.26 -1.10
C LEU A 42 -25.07 -17.20 0.45
N GLY A 43 -23.92 -17.02 1.09
CA GLY A 43 -23.76 -16.81 2.51
C GLY A 43 -22.48 -16.01 2.81
N VAL A 44 -22.54 -15.12 3.80
CA VAL A 44 -21.40 -14.35 4.28
C VAL A 44 -20.90 -14.97 5.57
N VAL A 45 -19.65 -15.43 5.57
CA VAL A 45 -18.93 -15.77 6.80
C VAL A 45 -17.98 -14.63 7.09
N SER A 46 -18.28 -13.85 8.13
CA SER A 46 -17.35 -12.84 8.65
C SER A 46 -16.52 -13.45 9.75
N ARG A 47 -15.21 -13.23 9.70
CA ARG A 47 -14.29 -13.68 10.75
C ARG A 47 -13.38 -12.54 11.16
N LEU A 48 -13.22 -12.36 12.47
CA LEU A 48 -12.20 -11.47 13.01
C LEU A 48 -10.82 -12.10 12.82
N VAL A 49 -9.97 -11.48 11.99
CA VAL A 49 -8.60 -11.94 11.73
C VAL A 49 -7.58 -11.14 12.53
N ALA A 50 -7.76 -9.82 12.60
CA ALA A 50 -6.93 -8.92 13.39
C ALA A 50 -7.78 -7.75 13.88
N SER A 51 -7.38 -7.15 14.99
CA SER A 51 -8.11 -6.09 15.67
C SER A 51 -7.16 -5.02 16.20
N ARG A 52 -7.68 -4.10 17.01
CA ARG A 52 -6.87 -3.06 17.66
C ARG A 52 -5.80 -3.65 18.57
N GLU A 53 -6.10 -4.76 19.24
CA GLU A 53 -5.18 -5.54 20.07
C GLU A 53 -4.02 -6.12 19.26
N SER A 54 -4.24 -6.36 17.96
CA SER A 54 -3.21 -6.79 17.00
C SER A 54 -2.34 -5.63 16.47
N GLY A 55 -2.58 -4.41 16.93
CA GLY A 55 -1.87 -3.20 16.50
C GLY A 55 -2.63 -2.33 15.51
N LEU A 56 -3.80 -2.75 14.99
CA LEU A 56 -4.60 -1.98 14.01
C LEU A 56 -5.32 -0.79 14.67
N ARG A 57 -4.62 0.33 14.85
CA ARG A 57 -5.18 1.55 15.47
C ARG A 57 -5.99 2.40 14.50
N SER A 58 -5.56 2.47 13.23
CA SER A 58 -6.20 3.22 12.17
C SER A 58 -5.90 2.56 10.81
N PRO A 59 -6.49 1.38 10.52
CA PRO A 59 -6.34 0.75 9.21
C PRO A 59 -6.93 1.65 8.12
N ARG A 60 -6.15 1.91 7.07
CA ARG A 60 -6.52 2.82 5.97
C ARG A 60 -6.69 2.09 4.64
N ASP A 61 -5.87 1.08 4.42
CA ASP A 61 -5.81 0.29 3.20
C ASP A 61 -5.19 -1.09 3.50
N LEU A 62 -5.41 -2.06 2.61
CA LEU A 62 -4.82 -3.38 2.70
C LEU A 62 -4.39 -3.88 1.32
N ALA A 63 -3.30 -4.65 1.29
CA ALA A 63 -2.87 -5.39 0.10
C ALA A 63 -2.45 -6.81 0.48
N VAL A 64 -2.73 -7.76 -0.39
CA VAL A 64 -2.24 -9.14 -0.25
C VAL A 64 -0.87 -9.20 -0.92
N THR A 65 0.16 -9.65 -0.20
CA THR A 65 1.50 -9.78 -0.80
C THR A 65 1.50 -10.88 -1.86
N PRO A 66 2.17 -10.68 -3.00
CA PRO A 66 2.38 -11.75 -3.98
C PRO A 66 3.44 -12.78 -3.51
N MET A 67 4.09 -12.55 -2.36
CA MET A 67 5.13 -13.41 -1.78
C MET A 67 4.88 -13.70 -0.30
N PRO A 68 3.82 -14.46 0.04
CA PRO A 68 3.51 -14.80 1.42
C PRO A 68 4.66 -15.56 2.09
N GLY A 69 4.92 -15.26 3.35
CA GLY A 69 5.99 -15.89 4.13
C GLY A 69 7.40 -15.38 3.84
N ARG A 70 7.64 -14.64 2.75
CA ARG A 70 8.98 -14.12 2.41
C ARG A 70 9.49 -13.12 3.44
N HIS A 71 8.63 -12.23 3.91
CA HIS A 71 9.06 -11.09 4.72
C HIS A 71 9.33 -11.43 6.20
N LEU A 72 8.40 -12.15 6.84
CA LEU A 72 8.55 -12.51 8.25
C LEU A 72 9.22 -13.88 8.46
N GLY A 73 9.26 -14.72 7.42
CA GLY A 73 9.70 -16.11 7.56
C GLY A 73 8.86 -16.86 8.61
N ASN A 74 9.42 -17.97 9.11
CA ASN A 74 8.80 -18.73 10.21
C ASN A 74 9.11 -18.13 11.59
N PHE A 75 10.05 -17.20 11.67
CA PHE A 75 10.48 -16.54 12.90
C PHE A 75 11.10 -15.16 12.64
N SER A 76 10.56 -14.12 13.27
CA SER A 76 11.08 -12.74 13.19
C SER A 76 10.72 -11.97 14.46
N SER A 77 11.54 -11.01 14.87
CA SER A 77 11.33 -10.20 16.09
C SER A 77 10.92 -11.04 17.31
N GLY A 78 11.59 -12.18 17.49
CA GLY A 78 11.38 -13.07 18.64
C GLY A 78 10.09 -13.89 18.62
N ARG A 79 9.37 -13.94 17.49
CA ARG A 79 8.04 -14.58 17.39
C ARG A 79 7.95 -15.49 16.18
N HIS A 80 7.13 -16.54 16.29
CA HIS A 80 6.80 -17.44 15.18
C HIS A 80 5.66 -16.90 14.32
N PHE A 81 5.71 -17.18 13.01
CA PHE A 81 4.70 -16.78 12.04
C PHE A 81 4.35 -17.92 11.08
N HIS A 82 3.14 -17.86 10.54
CA HIS A 82 2.75 -18.69 9.41
C HIS A 82 3.45 -18.22 8.14
N THR A 83 4.02 -19.15 7.38
CA THR A 83 4.61 -18.87 6.05
C THR A 83 3.74 -19.38 4.91
N ASP A 84 2.68 -20.12 5.23
CA ASP A 84 1.74 -20.68 4.27
C ASP A 84 0.36 -20.01 4.37
N GLY A 85 -0.32 -19.97 3.23
CA GLY A 85 -1.59 -19.25 3.10
C GLY A 85 -1.41 -17.75 2.80
N PRO A 86 -2.52 -17.00 2.75
CA PRO A 86 -2.51 -15.58 2.44
C PRO A 86 -1.89 -14.76 3.59
N GLU A 87 -1.07 -13.79 3.19
CA GLU A 87 -0.48 -12.78 4.06
C GLU A 87 -0.97 -11.40 3.61
N ILE A 88 -1.55 -10.65 4.55
CA ILE A 88 -2.22 -9.36 4.30
C ILE A 88 -1.43 -8.27 5.00
N TRP A 89 -1.09 -7.22 4.25
CA TRP A 89 -0.38 -6.05 4.75
C TRP A 89 -1.36 -4.89 4.83
N VAL A 90 -1.42 -4.24 5.98
CA VAL A 90 -2.39 -3.18 6.28
C VAL A 90 -1.67 -1.88 6.55
N ALA A 91 -1.94 -0.84 5.74
CA ALA A 91 -1.49 0.52 6.03
C ALA A 91 -2.24 1.03 7.27
N ASN A 92 -1.49 1.37 8.32
CA ASN A 92 -2.05 1.71 9.63
C ASN A 92 -1.64 3.14 10.00
N GLY A 93 -2.42 4.11 9.55
CA GLY A 93 -2.05 5.53 9.48
C GLY A 93 -1.62 6.13 10.81
N ALA A 94 -2.47 6.06 11.83
CA ALA A 94 -2.17 6.63 13.16
C ALA A 94 -0.99 5.95 13.87
N SER A 95 -0.60 4.75 13.44
CA SER A 95 0.60 4.06 13.94
C SER A 95 1.82 4.31 13.06
N HIS A 96 1.67 4.94 11.89
CA HIS A 96 2.75 5.19 10.92
C HIS A 96 3.51 3.92 10.52
N SER A 97 2.76 2.83 10.37
CA SER A 97 3.30 1.47 10.24
C SER A 97 2.53 0.65 9.21
N ILE A 98 3.14 -0.43 8.76
CA ILE A 98 2.44 -1.53 8.11
C ILE A 98 2.19 -2.64 9.13
N THR A 99 0.95 -3.07 9.29
CA THR A 99 0.60 -4.26 10.08
C THR A 99 0.46 -5.46 9.16
N ILE A 100 1.33 -6.46 9.34
CA ILE A 100 1.40 -7.68 8.54
C ILE A 100 0.67 -8.79 9.30
N VAL A 101 -0.32 -9.39 8.64
CA VAL A 101 -1.15 -10.47 9.16
C VAL A 101 -0.87 -11.73 8.36
N THR A 102 -0.28 -12.74 9.01
CA THR A 102 0.02 -14.04 8.39
C THR A 102 -1.03 -15.08 8.76
N GLY A 103 -1.24 -16.03 7.86
CA GLY A 103 -2.21 -17.11 8.08
C GLY A 103 -3.64 -16.60 8.18
N ALA A 104 -4.03 -15.60 7.38
CA ALA A 104 -5.32 -14.93 7.51
C ALA A 104 -6.55 -15.87 7.36
N ASN A 105 -6.36 -17.03 6.72
CA ASN A 105 -7.37 -18.08 6.57
C ASN A 105 -7.29 -19.19 7.65
N LYS A 106 -6.25 -19.22 8.49
CA LYS A 106 -6.01 -20.25 9.53
C LYS A 106 -6.72 -19.91 10.82
N SER A 107 -6.92 -20.87 11.73
CA SER A 107 -7.62 -20.68 13.03
C SER A 107 -6.94 -19.65 13.96
N ASP A 108 -5.66 -19.41 13.76
CA ASP A 108 -4.75 -18.67 14.63
C ASP A 108 -3.91 -17.65 13.82
N PRO A 109 -4.55 -16.65 13.19
CA PRO A 109 -3.81 -15.62 12.46
C PRO A 109 -2.88 -14.83 13.38
N ILE A 110 -1.73 -14.45 12.87
CA ILE A 110 -0.70 -13.75 13.65
C ILE A 110 -0.42 -12.40 13.01
N ALA A 111 -0.44 -11.34 13.81
CA ALA A 111 -0.10 -10.00 13.36
C ALA A 111 1.20 -9.48 13.97
N ALA A 112 1.96 -8.72 13.19
CA ALA A 112 3.09 -7.91 13.63
C ALA A 112 3.10 -6.60 12.85
N SER A 113 3.43 -5.50 13.53
CA SER A 113 3.58 -4.19 12.87
C SER A 113 5.05 -3.90 12.64
N ARG A 114 5.34 -3.22 11.53
CA ARG A 114 6.68 -2.78 11.17
C ARG A 114 6.63 -1.33 10.71
N PHE A 115 7.63 -0.57 11.12
CA PHE A 115 7.77 0.86 10.83
C PHE A 115 8.95 1.08 9.89
N ASP A 116 8.93 2.16 9.12
CA ASP A 116 10.17 2.69 8.54
C ASP A 116 11.04 3.30 9.65
N ARG A 117 12.37 3.13 9.57
CA ARG A 117 13.31 3.70 10.56
C ARG A 117 13.21 5.23 10.64
N GLY A 118 12.91 5.88 9.52
CA GLY A 118 12.57 7.29 9.36
C GLY A 118 11.08 7.53 9.10
N TRP A 119 10.18 6.79 9.76
CA TRP A 119 8.73 6.85 9.54
C TRP A 119 8.16 8.27 9.48
N TYR A 120 8.69 9.24 10.24
CA TYR A 120 8.22 10.63 10.27
C TYR A 120 8.31 11.35 8.92
N HIS A 121 9.10 10.80 7.98
CA HIS A 121 9.21 11.27 6.61
C HIS A 121 8.69 10.23 5.61
N TYR A 122 9.00 8.95 5.77
CA TYR A 122 8.71 7.94 4.72
C TYR A 122 7.39 7.16 4.90
N MET A 123 6.81 7.15 6.11
CA MET A 123 5.59 6.36 6.41
C MET A 123 4.59 7.12 7.31
N MET A 124 4.76 8.43 7.42
CA MET A 124 3.99 9.24 8.34
C MET A 124 2.53 9.28 7.90
N ASN A 125 1.64 8.85 8.78
CA ASN A 125 0.20 8.75 8.50
C ASN A 125 -0.08 8.01 7.18
N VAL A 126 0.58 6.86 6.98
CA VAL A 126 0.43 6.02 5.79
C VAL A 126 -1.04 5.77 5.46
N THR A 127 -1.42 6.02 4.22
CA THR A 127 -2.80 5.96 3.73
C THR A 127 -3.06 4.73 2.89
N SER A 128 -2.09 4.33 2.06
CA SER A 128 -2.25 3.23 1.11
C SER A 128 -0.94 2.53 0.81
N LEU A 129 -1.02 1.29 0.35
CA LEU A 129 0.10 0.51 -0.14
C LEU A 129 -0.28 -0.28 -1.39
N SER A 130 0.68 -0.51 -2.27
CA SER A 130 0.49 -1.43 -3.41
C SER A 130 1.77 -2.18 -3.71
N PHE A 131 1.65 -3.49 -3.94
CA PHE A 131 2.74 -4.33 -4.39
C PHE A 131 2.88 -4.30 -5.92
N ASN A 132 4.12 -4.42 -6.40
CA ASN A 132 4.39 -4.93 -7.74
C ASN A 132 4.03 -6.43 -7.76
N SER A 133 2.93 -6.78 -8.43
CA SER A 133 2.43 -8.15 -8.52
C SER A 133 2.73 -8.82 -9.87
N VAL A 134 3.55 -8.20 -10.72
CA VAL A 134 3.85 -8.72 -12.06
C VAL A 134 4.98 -9.73 -11.98
N ALA A 135 4.63 -11.01 -11.93
CA ALA A 135 5.58 -12.10 -12.11
C ALA A 135 5.92 -12.30 -13.60
N GLU A 136 7.04 -12.98 -13.89
CA GLU A 136 7.43 -13.40 -15.25
C GLU A 136 7.47 -12.24 -16.27
N SER A 137 7.90 -11.05 -15.85
CA SER A 137 7.81 -9.84 -16.68
C SER A 137 8.75 -9.83 -17.89
N GLY A 138 9.65 -10.82 -18.00
CA GLY A 138 10.72 -10.85 -19.01
C GLY A 138 11.82 -9.82 -18.79
N ARG A 139 11.87 -9.19 -17.60
CA ARG A 139 12.95 -8.27 -17.22
C ARG A 139 14.20 -9.07 -16.88
N ASP A 140 15.33 -8.37 -16.87
CA ASP A 140 16.57 -8.86 -16.29
C ASP A 140 16.31 -9.29 -14.83
N PRO A 141 16.65 -10.53 -14.42
CA PRO A 141 16.45 -11.00 -13.05
C PRO A 141 17.10 -10.10 -11.99
N GLU A 142 18.19 -9.39 -12.31
CA GLU A 142 18.84 -8.46 -11.37
C GLU A 142 18.05 -7.15 -11.18
N LYS A 143 17.11 -6.86 -12.09
CA LYS A 143 16.28 -5.65 -12.10
C LYS A 143 14.82 -5.93 -11.76
N ASP A 144 14.42 -7.20 -11.69
CA ASP A 144 13.05 -7.57 -11.38
C ASP A 144 12.74 -7.23 -9.92
N THR A 145 11.72 -6.39 -9.73
CA THR A 145 11.26 -5.92 -8.42
C THR A 145 9.95 -6.56 -8.00
N PHE A 146 9.63 -7.75 -8.50
CA PHE A 146 8.46 -8.51 -8.06
C PHE A 146 8.33 -8.50 -6.52
N GLY A 147 7.15 -8.10 -6.04
CA GLY A 147 6.75 -7.85 -4.65
C GLY A 147 7.47 -6.74 -3.90
N PHE A 148 8.21 -5.85 -4.56
CA PHE A 148 8.41 -4.50 -4.02
C PHE A 148 7.04 -3.86 -3.79
N PHE A 149 6.97 -2.92 -2.87
CA PHE A 149 5.74 -2.16 -2.62
C PHE A 149 6.03 -0.69 -2.45
N ALA A 150 5.09 0.14 -2.88
CA ALA A 150 5.12 1.56 -2.63
C ALA A 150 4.00 1.96 -1.66
N THR A 151 4.23 3.02 -0.91
CA THR A 151 3.28 3.58 0.05
C THR A 151 3.01 5.05 -0.23
N CYS A 152 1.81 5.49 0.12
CA CYS A 152 1.45 6.90 0.19
C CYS A 152 1.19 7.33 1.64
N GLN A 153 1.36 8.63 1.89
CA GLN A 153 1.38 9.23 3.23
C GLN A 153 0.50 10.49 3.24
N ASP A 154 -0.37 10.61 4.25
CA ASP A 154 -1.08 11.86 4.51
C ASP A 154 -0.22 12.79 5.37
N ASN A 155 0.74 13.44 4.73
CA ASN A 155 1.71 14.32 5.36
C ASN A 155 2.16 15.45 4.42
N ASN A 156 2.24 16.67 4.93
CA ASN A 156 2.78 17.87 4.25
C ASN A 156 4.26 18.13 4.58
N ASN A 157 4.98 17.08 5.02
CA ASN A 157 6.36 17.10 5.48
C ASN A 157 6.65 17.91 6.75
N THR A 158 5.75 17.88 7.72
CA THR A 158 5.92 18.66 8.97
C THR A 158 6.84 17.98 9.98
N TYR A 159 7.36 16.78 9.67
CA TYR A 159 8.13 15.94 10.60
C TYR A 159 7.40 15.77 11.94
N ASN A 160 6.11 15.39 11.88
CA ASN A 160 5.25 15.29 13.05
C ASN A 160 5.11 16.60 13.85
N GLY A 161 4.90 17.70 13.12
CA GLY A 161 4.73 19.03 13.71
C GLY A 161 6.01 19.69 14.21
N LEU A 162 7.18 19.09 13.96
CA LEU A 162 8.49 19.65 14.34
C LEU A 162 8.99 20.72 13.35
N LYS A 163 8.40 20.81 12.16
CA LYS A 163 8.75 21.78 11.12
C LYS A 163 7.50 22.34 10.44
N ASP A 164 7.64 23.54 9.88
CA ASP A 164 6.65 24.09 8.97
C ASP A 164 6.47 23.20 7.72
N PRO A 165 5.26 23.12 7.15
CA PRO A 165 5.02 22.38 5.92
C PRO A 165 5.92 22.88 4.79
N ASN A 166 6.63 21.98 4.13
CA ASN A 166 7.42 22.31 2.94
C ASN A 166 7.04 21.46 1.71
N PHE A 167 6.05 20.57 1.84
CA PHE A 167 5.48 19.77 0.75
C PHE A 167 6.48 18.86 0.02
N PHE A 168 7.67 18.67 0.59
CA PHE A 168 8.74 17.85 0.04
C PHE A 168 8.54 16.37 0.42
N MET A 169 7.45 15.78 -0.05
CA MET A 169 7.03 14.41 0.25
C MET A 169 6.51 13.74 -1.01
N GLY A 170 6.33 12.42 -0.95
CA GLY A 170 5.77 11.63 -2.01
C GLY A 170 5.89 10.14 -1.73
N PRO A 171 5.50 9.30 -2.71
CA PRO A 171 5.53 7.87 -2.55
C PRO A 171 6.90 7.34 -2.14
N SER A 172 6.90 6.40 -1.19
CA SER A 172 8.11 5.72 -0.70
C SER A 172 8.07 4.25 -1.14
N LEU A 173 9.15 3.79 -1.79
CA LEU A 173 9.32 2.44 -2.31
C LEU A 173 10.10 1.59 -1.33
N TYR A 174 9.72 0.33 -1.22
CA TYR A 174 10.30 -0.65 -0.33
C TYR A 174 10.47 -1.99 -1.04
N SER A 175 11.56 -2.69 -0.72
CA SER A 175 11.64 -4.13 -0.96
C SER A 175 10.88 -4.85 0.14
N SER A 176 10.07 -5.86 -0.22
CA SER A 176 9.46 -6.75 0.77
C SER A 176 10.44 -7.80 1.31
N ALA A 177 11.64 -7.88 0.74
CA ALA A 177 12.60 -8.90 1.08
C ALA A 177 13.34 -8.56 2.40
N PRO A 178 13.57 -9.53 3.30
CA PRO A 178 13.98 -9.25 4.69
C PRO A 178 15.48 -9.01 4.87
N GLU A 179 16.26 -9.00 3.80
CA GLU A 179 17.71 -8.93 3.87
C GLU A 179 18.18 -7.54 4.27
N TYR A 180 19.36 -7.47 4.89
CA TYR A 180 20.07 -6.19 5.06
C TYR A 180 20.48 -5.67 3.67
N LYS A 181 20.17 -4.43 3.28
CA LYS A 181 19.71 -3.29 4.09
C LYS A 181 18.22 -2.96 4.06
N ASN A 182 17.37 -3.80 3.46
CA ASN A 182 15.91 -3.57 3.41
C ASN A 182 15.30 -3.56 4.82
N LEU A 183 15.86 -4.38 5.72
CA LEU A 183 15.56 -4.37 7.15
C LEU A 183 16.79 -3.99 7.98
N VAL A 184 16.56 -3.15 8.98
CA VAL A 184 17.59 -2.66 9.89
C VAL A 184 17.06 -2.53 11.31
N ARG A 185 17.95 -2.57 12.30
CA ARG A 185 17.63 -2.18 13.67
C ARG A 185 17.50 -0.66 13.77
N HIS A 186 17.07 -0.18 14.93
CA HIS A 186 16.96 1.25 15.20
C HIS A 186 18.27 2.03 14.95
N ASP A 187 19.41 1.44 15.32
CA ASP A 187 20.76 2.01 15.10
C ASP A 187 21.22 1.96 13.62
N GLY A 188 20.44 1.35 12.72
CA GLY A 188 20.78 1.17 11.30
C GLY A 188 21.64 -0.06 11.02
N GLY A 189 21.98 -0.84 12.05
CA GLY A 189 22.70 -2.11 11.91
C GLY A 189 21.84 -3.24 11.35
N PRO A 190 22.45 -4.38 10.98
CA PRO A 190 21.72 -5.56 10.51
C PRO A 190 20.84 -6.14 11.61
N CYS A 191 19.72 -6.72 11.18
CA CYS A 191 18.73 -7.34 12.03
C CYS A 191 19.04 -8.79 12.38
N GLY A 192 19.06 -9.13 13.66
CA GLY A 192 18.98 -10.49 14.15
C GLY A 192 17.53 -10.99 14.25
N LEU A 193 17.37 -12.31 14.39
CA LEU A 193 16.05 -12.97 14.48
C LEU A 193 15.19 -12.50 15.68
N GLY A 194 15.83 -12.06 16.76
CA GLY A 194 15.17 -11.56 17.97
C GLY A 194 14.95 -10.04 17.99
N ASP A 195 15.55 -9.31 17.04
CA ASP A 195 15.55 -7.85 17.08
C ASP A 195 14.23 -7.24 16.62
N GLU A 196 13.88 -6.08 17.18
CA GLU A 196 12.89 -5.21 16.57
C GLU A 196 13.51 -4.57 15.33
N CYS A 197 12.87 -4.83 14.19
CA CYS A 197 13.42 -4.52 12.88
C CYS A 197 12.50 -3.55 12.14
N PHE A 198 13.11 -2.59 11.47
CA PHE A 198 12.46 -1.49 10.77
C PHE A 198 12.69 -1.66 9.28
N PHE A 199 11.70 -1.24 8.47
CA PHE A 199 11.95 -1.02 7.06
C PHE A 199 12.98 0.07 6.88
N LEU A 200 13.82 -0.10 5.86
CA LEU A 200 14.55 0.97 5.25
C LEU A 200 14.06 1.07 3.80
N HIS A 201 13.43 2.20 3.46
CA HIS A 201 12.96 2.45 2.10
C HIS A 201 14.11 2.30 1.10
N ALA A 202 13.77 1.76 -0.06
CA ALA A 202 14.67 1.64 -1.19
C ALA A 202 14.75 2.94 -1.98
N ASP A 203 13.67 3.73 -2.01
CA ASP A 203 13.61 5.00 -2.72
C ASP A 203 12.42 5.84 -2.22
N MET A 204 12.43 7.15 -2.50
CA MET A 204 11.32 8.07 -2.29
C MET A 204 11.38 9.15 -3.37
N LEU A 205 10.29 9.35 -4.11
CA LEU A 205 10.22 10.41 -5.10
C LEU A 205 9.40 11.57 -4.55
N HIS A 206 10.03 12.74 -4.48
CA HIS A 206 9.41 13.96 -3.98
C HIS A 206 8.45 14.55 -5.00
N GLU A 207 7.19 14.16 -4.91
CA GLU A 207 6.02 14.77 -5.55
C GLU A 207 4.78 14.12 -4.89
N SER A 208 3.61 14.77 -4.89
CA SER A 208 2.36 14.24 -4.27
C SER A 208 2.32 14.19 -2.73
N PRO A 209 2.49 15.33 -2.04
CA PRO A 209 2.19 15.43 -0.60
C PRO A 209 0.71 15.17 -0.29
N SER A 210 0.42 14.77 0.95
CA SER A 210 -0.93 14.36 1.39
C SER A 210 -1.60 13.33 0.48
N CYS A 211 -0.84 12.35 -0.01
CA CYS A 211 -1.32 11.36 -0.97
C CYS A 211 -2.37 10.41 -0.33
N PRO A 212 -3.61 10.33 -0.85
CA PRO A 212 -4.65 9.46 -0.29
C PRO A 212 -4.63 8.02 -0.83
N GLY A 213 -3.95 7.76 -1.95
CA GLY A 213 -4.05 6.48 -2.65
C GLY A 213 -2.93 6.23 -3.65
N ILE A 214 -2.50 4.97 -3.76
CA ILE A 214 -1.50 4.47 -4.70
C ILE A 214 -1.89 3.10 -5.24
N VAL A 215 -1.57 2.83 -6.51
CA VAL A 215 -1.72 1.51 -7.12
C VAL A 215 -0.56 1.24 -8.08
N HIS A 216 -0.11 -0.01 -8.14
CA HIS A 216 0.91 -0.46 -9.09
C HIS A 216 0.38 -0.45 -10.53
N ASP A 217 1.20 0.00 -11.47
CA ASP A 217 0.96 -0.13 -12.90
C ASP A 217 1.54 -1.48 -13.37
N PRO A 218 0.71 -2.44 -13.82
CA PRO A 218 1.16 -3.80 -14.15
C PRO A 218 1.91 -3.89 -15.49
N GLU A 219 2.36 -2.76 -16.03
CA GLU A 219 3.11 -2.72 -17.28
C GLU A 219 4.47 -3.45 -17.18
N THR A 220 4.96 -3.94 -18.32
CA THR A 220 6.18 -4.77 -18.43
C THR A 220 7.32 -4.11 -19.20
N LYS A 221 7.14 -2.86 -19.66
CA LYS A 221 8.06 -2.15 -20.56
C LYS A 221 9.19 -1.45 -19.82
N THR A 222 8.94 -0.93 -18.61
CA THR A 222 10.02 -0.30 -17.83
C THR A 222 11.02 -1.34 -17.33
N ALA A 223 12.27 -0.92 -17.16
CA ALA A 223 13.37 -1.85 -16.87
C ALA A 223 13.25 -2.55 -15.51
N TYR A 224 12.58 -1.93 -14.53
CA TYR A 224 12.48 -2.46 -13.16
C TYR A 224 11.05 -2.73 -12.70
N GLY A 225 10.01 -2.20 -13.37
CA GLY A 225 8.61 -2.46 -13.00
C GLY A 225 8.13 -1.76 -11.73
N THR A 226 8.87 -0.75 -11.28
CA THR A 226 8.55 0.07 -10.11
C THR A 226 7.67 1.26 -10.51
N VAL A 227 6.60 0.98 -11.25
CA VAL A 227 5.68 2.01 -11.75
C VAL A 227 4.42 2.03 -10.92
N TYR A 228 4.01 3.23 -10.50
CA TYR A 228 2.85 3.43 -9.66
C TYR A 228 2.05 4.65 -10.10
N TRP A 229 0.74 4.56 -9.95
CA TRP A 229 -0.18 5.68 -10.04
C TRP A 229 -0.54 6.13 -8.64
N ALA A 230 -0.35 7.42 -8.36
CA ALA A 230 -0.67 8.03 -7.08
C ALA A 230 -1.50 9.31 -7.27
N LEU A 231 -2.23 9.68 -6.23
CA LEU A 231 -2.99 10.92 -6.18
C LEU A 231 -2.20 11.97 -5.40
N ASP A 232 -1.96 13.13 -6.02
CA ASP A 232 -1.43 14.29 -5.33
C ASP A 232 -2.57 14.96 -4.54
N GLY A 233 -2.55 14.85 -3.22
CA GLY A 233 -3.62 15.40 -2.37
C GLY A 233 -3.62 16.92 -2.28
N VAL A 234 -2.49 17.57 -2.58
CA VAL A 234 -2.38 19.03 -2.55
C VAL A 234 -2.71 19.63 -3.91
N ALA A 235 -2.18 19.07 -4.99
CA ALA A 235 -2.43 19.57 -6.34
C ALA A 235 -3.73 19.01 -6.96
N GLY A 236 -4.29 17.92 -6.43
CA GLY A 236 -5.47 17.26 -6.98
C GLY A 236 -5.21 16.51 -8.30
N HIS A 237 -3.95 16.18 -8.60
CA HIS A 237 -3.56 15.56 -9.85
C HIS A 237 -3.41 14.04 -9.73
N LEU A 238 -3.68 13.32 -10.82
CA LEU A 238 -3.18 11.96 -11.00
C LEU A 238 -1.72 12.04 -11.44
N VAL A 239 -0.85 11.26 -10.79
CA VAL A 239 0.59 11.27 -11.05
C VAL A 239 1.07 9.84 -11.29
N ARG A 240 1.81 9.63 -12.38
CA ARG A 240 2.51 8.38 -12.67
C ARG A 240 3.95 8.50 -12.25
N TYR A 241 4.38 7.61 -11.38
CA TYR A 241 5.76 7.43 -10.94
C TYR A 241 6.35 6.21 -11.64
N ASP A 242 7.60 6.34 -12.03
CA ASP A 242 8.48 5.24 -12.37
C ASP A 242 9.78 5.48 -11.60
N PHE A 243 10.03 4.68 -10.57
CA PHE A 243 11.27 4.77 -9.78
C PHE A 243 12.50 4.34 -10.60
N GLN A 244 12.30 3.81 -11.82
CA GLN A 244 13.34 3.37 -12.74
C GLN A 244 14.39 2.54 -12.03
N GLN A 245 15.56 3.09 -11.67
CA GLN A 245 16.58 2.38 -10.92
C GLN A 245 16.53 2.84 -9.45
N PRO A 246 15.77 2.18 -8.56
CA PRO A 246 15.75 2.53 -7.14
C PRO A 246 17.17 2.54 -6.59
N HIS A 247 17.54 3.62 -5.90
CA HIS A 247 18.91 3.73 -5.39
C HIS A 247 19.21 2.68 -4.30
N GLY A 248 18.19 2.11 -3.68
CA GLY A 248 18.31 1.10 -2.66
C GLY A 248 18.60 1.70 -1.27
N PRO A 249 18.46 0.90 -0.21
CA PRO A 249 18.39 1.46 1.14
C PRO A 249 19.68 2.14 1.61
N GLY A 250 19.53 3.37 2.13
CA GLY A 250 20.64 4.17 2.67
C GLY A 250 21.47 4.93 1.62
N LEU A 251 21.03 4.93 0.36
CA LEU A 251 21.51 5.84 -0.67
C LEU A 251 20.52 7.02 -0.83
N MET A 252 20.95 8.12 -1.44
CA MET A 252 20.19 9.37 -1.52
C MET A 252 20.03 9.90 -2.96
N ASP A 253 20.52 9.16 -3.95
CA ASP A 253 20.54 9.62 -5.34
C ASP A 253 19.26 9.18 -6.07
N HIS A 254 18.33 10.11 -6.22
CA HIS A 254 17.06 9.89 -6.94
C HIS A 254 17.13 10.36 -8.40
N SER A 255 18.32 10.56 -8.98
CA SER A 255 18.48 11.18 -10.31
C SER A 255 17.95 10.34 -11.47
N ILE A 256 17.70 9.04 -11.26
CA ILE A 256 17.19 8.11 -12.26
C ILE A 256 15.76 7.73 -11.89
N ALA A 257 14.82 8.61 -12.21
CA ALA A 257 13.40 8.41 -12.02
C ALA A 257 12.59 9.23 -13.03
N ALA A 258 11.34 8.85 -13.27
CA ALA A 258 10.41 9.62 -14.08
C ALA A 258 9.09 9.85 -13.34
N VAL A 259 8.70 11.12 -13.24
CA VAL A 259 7.41 11.53 -12.67
C VAL A 259 6.63 12.30 -13.72
N ARG A 260 5.39 11.87 -13.98
CA ARG A 260 4.50 12.51 -14.95
C ARG A 260 3.17 12.85 -14.31
N ARG A 261 2.81 14.12 -14.36
CA ARG A 261 1.52 14.65 -13.87
C ARG A 261 0.49 14.66 -15.00
N TYR A 262 -0.76 14.38 -14.64
CA TYR A 262 -1.93 14.47 -15.50
C TYR A 262 -2.87 15.52 -14.88
N PRO A 263 -2.63 16.83 -15.15
CA PRO A 263 -3.55 17.89 -14.78
C PRO A 263 -4.84 17.80 -15.61
N GLU A 264 -5.94 18.34 -15.08
CA GLU A 264 -7.22 18.48 -15.82
C GLU A 264 -7.10 19.40 -17.05
#